data_AF-A0A7Z9UPF8-F1
#
_entry.id   AF-A0A7Z9UPF8-F1
#
_cell.length_a   1.000
_cell.length_b   1.000
_cell.length_c   1.000
_cell.angle_alpha   90.00
_cell.angle_beta   90.00
_cell.angle_gamma   90.00
#
_symmetry.space_group_name_H-M   'P 1'
#
loop_
_entity.id
_entity.type
_entity.pdbx_description
1 polymer ?
#
loop_
_entity_poly.entity_id
_entity_poly.type
_entity_poly.pdbx_seq_one_letter_code
_entity_poly.pdbx_strand_id
1 'polypeptide(L)'
;ATLRTIASIWKQEYQTRNVMEIAQESGKLYDKFVGFVEDLIDVGKRMDSAKNSYDGAMNKLSTGTGNLVKRAEHIKNLGAKASKKLPQNLVERAEGEDKSTLEEKATPKNELFS
;
A
#
# COMPACT_ATOMS: atom_id res chain seq x y z
N ALA A 1 -14.88 -69.73 -11.58
CA ALA A 1 -15.07 -68.48 -10.82
C ALA A 1 -13.75 -67.78 -10.43
N THR A 2 -12.60 -68.16 -10.98
CA THR A 2 -11.26 -67.70 -10.54
C THR A 2 -10.69 -66.50 -11.32
N LEU A 3 -11.06 -66.32 -12.60
CA LEU A 3 -10.57 -65.21 -13.44
C LEU A 3 -11.08 -63.83 -12.97
N ARG A 4 -12.33 -63.77 -12.47
CA ARG A 4 -12.92 -62.54 -11.91
C ARG A 4 -12.20 -62.08 -10.64
N THR A 5 -11.68 -63.02 -9.84
CA THR A 5 -10.96 -62.73 -8.61
C THR A 5 -9.57 -62.16 -8.88
N ILE A 6 -8.85 -62.69 -9.87
CA ILE A 6 -7.55 -62.14 -10.25
C ILE A 6 -7.71 -60.72 -10.81
N ALA A 7 -8.71 -60.50 -11.67
CA ALA A 7 -9.02 -59.16 -12.18
C ALA A 7 -9.43 -58.17 -11.07
N SER A 8 -10.17 -58.62 -10.04
CA SER A 8 -10.52 -57.76 -8.90
C SER A 8 -9.31 -57.40 -8.05
N ILE A 9 -8.34 -58.31 -7.86
CA ILE A 9 -7.09 -58.04 -7.14
C ILE A 9 -6.28 -56.96 -7.86
N TRP A 10 -6.08 -57.09 -9.17
CA TRP A 10 -5.35 -56.06 -9.95
C TRP A 10 -6.04 -54.71 -9.94
N LYS A 11 -7.38 -54.68 -10.03
CA LYS A 11 -8.15 -53.43 -9.94
C LYS A 11 -7.97 -52.77 -8.58
N GLN A 12 -8.02 -53.54 -7.50
CA GLN A 12 -7.83 -53.05 -6.14
C GLN A 12 -6.40 -52.53 -5.93
N GLU A 13 -5.40 -53.25 -6.40
CA GLU A 13 -3.99 -52.85 -6.35
C GLU A 13 -3.75 -51.52 -7.09
N TYR A 14 -4.30 -51.39 -8.30
CA TYR A 14 -4.20 -50.17 -9.09
C TYR A 14 -4.88 -48.97 -8.41
N GLN A 15 -6.07 -49.18 -7.82
CA GLN A 15 -6.77 -48.14 -7.07
C GLN A 15 -5.98 -47.70 -5.84
N THR A 16 -5.42 -48.64 -5.07
CA THR A 16 -4.59 -48.34 -3.91
C THR A 16 -3.36 -47.50 -4.31
N ARG A 17 -2.68 -47.88 -5.39
CA ARG A 17 -1.52 -47.13 -5.91
C ARG A 17 -1.89 -45.70 -6.30
N ASN A 18 -2.96 -45.53 -7.07
CA ASN A 18 -3.42 -44.20 -7.47
C ASN A 18 -3.79 -43.33 -6.27
N VAL A 19 -4.46 -43.89 -5.25
CA VAL A 19 -4.79 -43.15 -4.02
C VAL A 19 -3.53 -42.71 -3.28
N MET A 20 -2.51 -43.57 -3.20
CA MET A 20 -1.22 -43.23 -2.57
C MET A 20 -0.48 -42.12 -3.34
N GLU A 21 -0.45 -42.20 -4.67
CA GLU A 21 0.15 -41.16 -5.52
C GLU A 21 -0.59 -39.82 -5.37
N ILE A 22 -1.93 -39.84 -5.37
CA ILE A 22 -2.73 -38.64 -5.14
C ILE A 22 -2.44 -38.04 -3.76
N ALA A 23 -2.35 -38.86 -2.72
CA ALA A 23 -2.05 -38.38 -1.37
C ALA A 23 -0.66 -37.72 -1.29
N GLN A 24 0.34 -38.34 -1.92
CA GLN A 24 1.71 -37.81 -1.96
C GLN A 24 1.79 -36.49 -2.73
N GLU A 25 1.19 -36.42 -3.92
CA GLU A 25 1.19 -35.19 -4.72
C GLU A 25 0.34 -34.09 -4.08
N SER A 26 -0.76 -34.44 -3.41
CA SER A 26 -1.57 -33.49 -2.64
C SER A 26 -0.78 -32.89 -1.48
N GLY A 27 0.03 -33.69 -0.78
CA GLY A 27 0.92 -33.19 0.28
C GLY A 27 1.95 -32.20 -0.27
N LYS A 28 2.68 -32.57 -1.33
CA LYS A 28 3.66 -31.67 -1.98
C LYS A 28 3.02 -30.38 -2.48
N LEU A 29 1.81 -30.47 -3.04
CA LEU A 29 1.07 -29.31 -3.52
C LEU A 29 0.71 -28.40 -2.36
N TYR A 30 0.22 -28.96 -1.26
CA TYR A 30 -0.15 -28.19 -0.07
C TYR A 30 1.04 -27.45 0.52
N ASP A 31 2.20 -28.11 0.67
CA ASP A 31 3.42 -27.49 1.17
C ASP A 31 3.85 -26.30 0.29
N LYS A 32 3.81 -26.48 -1.04
CA LYS A 32 4.10 -25.38 -1.98
C LYS A 32 3.09 -24.25 -1.90
N PHE A 33 1.82 -24.58 -1.73
CA PHE A 33 0.76 -23.59 -1.60
C PHE A 33 0.95 -22.74 -0.34
N VAL A 34 1.30 -23.37 0.78
CA VAL A 34 1.63 -22.64 2.02
C VAL A 34 2.83 -21.72 1.82
N GLY A 35 3.93 -22.21 1.23
CA GLY A 35 5.09 -21.37 0.94
C GLY A 35 4.75 -20.18 0.02
N PHE A 36 3.90 -20.39 -0.97
CA PHE A 36 3.43 -19.30 -1.83
C PHE A 36 2.58 -18.26 -1.08
N VAL A 37 1.74 -18.70 -0.14
CA VAL A 37 0.97 -17.78 0.72
C VAL A 37 1.90 -16.96 1.62
N GLU A 38 2.94 -17.59 2.19
CA GLU A 38 3.96 -16.90 2.99
C GLU A 38 4.70 -15.84 2.16
N ASP A 39 5.10 -16.17 0.94
CA ASP A 39 5.73 -15.23 0.00
C ASP A 39 4.83 -14.01 -0.26
N LEU A 40 3.53 -14.23 -0.48
CA LEU A 40 2.56 -13.14 -0.70
C LEU A 40 2.38 -12.25 0.53
N ILE A 41 2.33 -12.84 1.73
CA ILE A 41 2.26 -12.09 2.98
C ILE A 41 3.49 -11.17 3.12
N ASP A 42 4.67 -11.69 2.80
CA ASP A 42 5.91 -10.92 2.89
C ASP A 42 6.00 -9.80 1.84
N VAL A 43 5.49 -10.03 0.63
CA VAL A 43 5.32 -8.97 -0.37
C VAL A 43 4.41 -7.86 0.16
N GLY A 44 3.27 -8.23 0.77
CA GLY A 44 2.35 -7.26 1.39
C GLY A 44 3.04 -6.37 2.42
N LYS A 45 3.79 -6.96 3.36
CA LYS A 45 4.56 -6.21 4.37
C LYS A 45 5.57 -5.23 3.77
N ARG A 46 6.25 -5.63 2.69
CA ARG A 46 7.22 -4.77 1.99
C ARG A 46 6.53 -3.62 1.28
N MET A 47 5.36 -3.85 0.68
CA MET A 47 4.56 -2.79 0.07
C MET A 47 4.11 -1.77 1.12
N ASP A 48 3.64 -2.22 2.29
CA ASP A 48 3.25 -1.31 3.38
C ASP A 48 4.43 -0.48 3.87
N SER A 49 5.61 -1.10 4.01
CA SER A 49 6.85 -0.39 4.37
C SER A 49 7.26 0.66 3.34
N ALA A 50 7.13 0.33 2.05
CA ALA A 50 7.40 1.26 0.96
C ALA A 50 6.40 2.41 0.96
N LYS A 51 5.10 2.12 1.18
CA LYS A 51 4.05 3.12 1.30
C LYS A 51 4.32 4.07 2.47
N ASN A 52 4.67 3.57 3.64
CA ASN A 52 5.01 4.40 4.80
C ASN A 52 6.21 5.33 4.53
N SER A 53 7.23 4.82 3.86
CA SER A 53 8.40 5.62 3.45
C SER A 53 8.00 6.71 2.46
N TYR A 54 7.14 6.39 1.49
CA TYR A 54 6.58 7.35 0.54
C TYR A 54 5.76 8.44 1.26
N ASP A 55 4.85 8.05 2.15
CA ASP A 55 4.00 8.97 2.90
C ASP A 55 4.86 9.92 3.77
N GLY A 56 5.90 9.39 4.42
CA GLY A 56 6.88 10.20 5.16
C GLY A 56 7.68 11.17 4.28
N ALA A 57 8.05 10.77 3.06
CA ALA A 57 8.70 11.67 2.10
C ALA A 57 7.73 12.76 1.61
N MET A 58 6.48 12.40 1.34
CA MET A 58 5.44 13.33 0.90
C MET A 58 5.10 14.37 1.97
N ASN A 59 5.14 13.95 3.25
CA ASN A 59 5.02 14.83 4.40
C ASN A 59 6.12 15.90 4.39
N LYS A 60 7.39 15.49 4.32
CA LYS A 60 8.52 16.43 4.24
C LYS A 60 8.43 17.35 3.03
N LEU A 61 7.95 16.83 1.90
CA LEU A 61 7.84 17.57 0.65
C LEU A 61 6.74 18.63 0.68
N SER A 62 5.51 18.24 1.04
CA SER A 62 4.31 19.06 0.75
C SER A 62 3.27 19.16 1.86
N THR A 63 3.08 18.17 2.74
CA THR A 63 1.98 18.25 3.73
C THR A 63 2.44 18.71 5.11
N GLY A 64 3.63 18.33 5.57
CA GLY A 64 4.12 18.65 6.92
C GLY A 64 4.25 20.15 7.23
N THR A 65 4.21 20.47 8.53
CA THR A 65 4.47 21.82 9.05
C THR A 65 5.88 22.27 8.64
N GLY A 66 5.95 23.36 7.89
CA GLY A 66 7.20 23.83 7.30
C GLY A 66 7.76 22.90 6.22
N ASN A 67 6.91 22.24 5.42
CA ASN A 67 7.37 21.43 4.30
C ASN A 67 8.25 22.21 3.29
N LEU A 68 9.01 21.46 2.50
CA LEU A 68 10.00 22.01 1.58
C LEU A 68 9.38 22.91 0.50
N VAL A 69 8.18 22.59 0.00
CA VAL A 69 7.47 23.40 -0.99
C VAL A 69 7.18 24.79 -0.44
N LYS A 70 6.59 24.90 0.77
CA LYS A 70 6.32 26.18 1.44
C LYS A 70 7.60 27.01 1.61
N ARG A 71 8.69 26.38 2.10
CA ARG A 71 9.96 27.09 2.30
C ARG A 71 10.56 27.59 0.99
N ALA A 72 10.53 26.76 -0.05
CA ALA A 72 11.07 27.11 -1.36
C ALA A 72 10.29 28.27 -2.00
N GLU A 73 8.95 28.24 -1.95
CA GLU A 73 8.11 29.32 -2.45
C GLU A 73 8.27 30.60 -1.62
N HIS A 74 8.41 30.50 -0.29
CA HIS A 74 8.72 31.66 0.55
C HIS A 74 10.05 32.33 0.15
N ILE A 75 11.12 31.56 -0.05
CA ILE A 75 12.43 32.08 -0.47
C ILE A 75 12.35 32.73 -1.87
N LYS A 76 11.59 32.14 -2.79
CA LYS A 76 11.34 32.70 -4.11
C LYS A 76 10.57 34.03 -4.03
N ASN A 77 9.59 34.13 -3.14
CA ASN A 77 8.85 35.38 -2.89
C ASN A 77 9.75 36.47 -2.29
N LEU A 78 10.80 36.11 -1.53
CA LEU A 78 11.82 37.03 -1.04
C LEU A 78 12.82 37.51 -2.12
N GLY A 79 12.65 37.08 -3.38
CA GLY A 79 13.44 37.57 -4.51
C GLY A 79 14.55 36.62 -4.97
N ALA A 80 14.56 35.36 -4.50
CA ALA A 80 15.49 34.36 -5.02
C ALA A 80 15.20 34.07 -6.51
N LYS A 81 16.25 34.11 -7.34
CA LYS A 81 16.15 33.82 -8.77
C LYS A 81 16.00 32.32 -9.01
N ALA A 82 14.79 31.86 -9.27
CA ALA A 82 14.50 30.49 -9.70
C ALA A 82 14.12 30.46 -11.19
N SER A 83 14.84 29.66 -11.98
CA SER A 83 14.57 29.51 -13.43
C SER A 83 13.42 28.54 -13.74
N LYS A 84 13.08 27.65 -12.79
CA LYS A 84 12.02 26.65 -12.93
C LYS A 84 11.00 26.81 -11.79
N LYS A 85 9.74 26.56 -12.10
CA LYS A 85 8.62 26.63 -11.14
C LYS A 85 8.16 25.24 -10.76
N LEU A 86 7.75 25.08 -9.51
CA LEU A 86 7.09 23.85 -9.06
C LEU A 86 5.70 23.73 -9.72
N PRO A 87 5.21 22.50 -9.93
CA PRO A 87 3.84 22.27 -10.37
C PRO A 87 2.83 22.93 -9.43
N GLN A 88 1.86 23.64 -10.00
CA GLN A 88 0.89 24.43 -9.23
C GLN A 88 0.09 23.56 -8.24
N ASN A 89 -0.29 22.35 -8.65
CA ASN A 89 -1.01 21.39 -7.81
C ASN A 89 -0.23 20.99 -6.54
N LEU A 90 1.11 20.97 -6.59
CA LEU A 90 1.93 20.68 -5.42
C LEU A 90 2.02 21.88 -4.47
N VAL A 91 2.05 23.09 -5.01
CA VAL A 91 2.04 24.34 -4.24
C VAL A 91 0.70 24.51 -3.53
N GLU A 92 -0.41 24.35 -4.25
CA GLU A 92 -1.77 24.43 -3.69
C GLU A 92 -2.01 23.41 -2.58
N ARG A 93 -1.56 22.17 -2.78
CA ARG A 93 -1.65 21.13 -1.76
C ARG A 93 -0.83 21.45 -0.52
N ALA A 94 0.32 22.10 -0.69
CA ALA A 94 1.12 22.55 0.44
C ALA A 94 0.45 23.71 1.18
N GLU A 95 -0.14 24.67 0.48
CA GLU A 95 -0.79 25.85 1.06
C GLU A 95 -2.16 25.55 1.70
N GLY A 96 -2.87 24.54 1.20
CA GLY A 96 -4.23 24.18 1.63
C GLY A 96 -4.38 23.74 3.09
N GLU A 97 -3.31 23.30 3.75
CA GLU A 97 -3.36 22.89 5.16
C GLU A 97 -3.29 24.05 6.16
N ASP A 98 -2.85 25.27 5.77
CA ASP A 98 -2.80 26.42 6.68
C ASP A 98 -4.12 27.23 6.72
N LYS A 99 -4.98 27.09 5.70
CA LYS A 99 -6.20 27.90 5.58
C LYS A 99 -7.33 27.51 6.55
N SER A 100 -7.27 26.32 7.17
CA SER A 100 -8.28 25.90 8.17
C SER A 100 -8.11 26.56 9.54
N THR A 101 -7.00 27.25 9.81
CA THR A 101 -6.69 27.80 11.14
C THR A 101 -6.86 29.32 11.27
N LEU A 102 -7.17 30.03 10.18
CA LEU A 102 -7.11 31.50 10.15
C LEU A 102 -8.46 32.21 10.01
N GLU A 103 -9.57 31.50 9.75
CA GLU A 103 -10.89 32.16 9.57
C GLU A 103 -11.72 32.36 10.86
N GLU A 104 -11.33 31.83 12.03
CA GLU A 104 -12.19 31.93 13.24
C GLU A 104 -11.96 33.16 14.12
N LYS A 105 -10.96 34.02 13.88
CA LYS A 105 -10.64 35.14 14.81
C LYS A 105 -10.80 36.57 14.29
N ALA A 106 -11.36 36.76 13.11
CA ALA A 106 -11.57 38.09 12.53
C ALA A 106 -13.06 38.42 12.34
N THR A 107 -13.81 38.50 13.44
CA THR A 107 -14.98 39.39 13.48
C THR A 107 -14.72 40.43 14.56
N PRO A 108 -14.39 41.69 14.20
CA PRO A 108 -14.37 42.76 15.18
C PRO A 108 -15.80 43.00 15.67
N LYS A 109 -16.08 42.64 16.93
CA LYS A 109 -17.29 43.06 17.65
C LYS A 109 -17.14 44.55 18.02
N ASN A 110 -17.42 45.42 17.06
CA ASN A 110 -17.83 46.82 17.28
C ASN A 110 -18.22 47.35 15.89
N GLU A 111 -19.36 47.99 15.64
CA GLU A 111 -20.08 48.94 16.46
C GLU A 111 -21.59 48.89 16.14
N LEU A 112 -22.41 49.14 17.17
CA LEU A 112 -23.54 50.08 17.19
C LEU A 112 -24.46 50.11 15.96
N PHE A 113 -25.75 49.77 16.14
CA PHE A 113 -26.86 50.72 15.96
C PHE A 113 -28.19 50.07 16.37
N SER A 114 -28.85 50.75 17.33
CA SER A 114 -30.27 50.69 17.76
C SER A 114 -30.70 49.53 18.65
#